data_AF-A0A378QRR4-F1
#
_entry.id   AF-A0A378QRR4-F1
#
_cell.length_a   1.000
_cell.length_b   1.000
_cell.length_c   1.000
_cell.angle_alpha   90.00
_cell.angle_beta   90.00
_cell.angle_gamma   90.00
#
_symmetry.space_group_name_H-M   'P 1'
#
loop_
_entity.id
_entity.type
_entity.pdbx_description
1 polymer ?
#
loop_
_entity_poly.entity_id
_entity_poly.type
_entity_poly.pdbx_seq_one_letter_code
_entity_poly.pdbx_strand_id
1 'polypeptide(L)'
;MNEQGVFITTPGVFRVKSNEKVMEGGEYVGYEVVRLPKLGDYYLHFVMKDENDHPLSDKSYILYNNDGEVVETGILDEEGKTSVLYDKLEKEYYIHILDVNN
;
A
#
# COMPACT_ATOMS: atom_id res chain seq x y z
N MET A 1 47.18 -32.70 31.67
CA MET A 1 46.66 -32.58 30.29
C MET A 1 47.72 -31.87 29.49
N ASN A 2 48.18 -32.42 28.36
CA ASN A 2 49.17 -31.78 27.48
C ASN A 2 48.45 -31.14 26.27
N GLU A 3 49.08 -30.15 25.64
CA GLU A 3 48.52 -29.36 24.52
C GLU A 3 48.21 -30.18 23.26
N GLN A 4 48.58 -31.46 23.23
CA GLN A 4 48.47 -32.35 22.08
C GLN A 4 47.13 -33.10 21.99
N GLY A 5 46.22 -32.90 22.95
CA GLY A 5 44.89 -33.52 22.94
C GLY A 5 44.88 -34.96 23.45
N VAL A 6 43.76 -35.66 23.22
CA VAL A 6 43.52 -37.02 23.73
C VAL A 6 43.53 -38.01 22.55
N PHE A 7 44.45 -38.97 22.58
CA PHE A 7 44.54 -40.06 21.60
C PHE A 7 43.98 -41.35 22.19
N ILE A 8 43.03 -41.97 21.49
CA ILE A 8 42.42 -43.24 21.89
C ILE A 8 42.74 -44.30 20.83
N THR A 9 43.50 -45.34 21.21
CA THR A 9 43.83 -46.49 20.36
C THR A 9 43.22 -47.76 20.93
N THR A 10 42.42 -48.47 20.14
CA THR A 10 41.80 -49.75 20.54
C THR A 10 41.74 -50.71 19.34
N PRO A 11 41.96 -52.03 19.54
CA PRO A 11 41.80 -53.03 18.48
C PRO A 11 40.33 -53.33 18.14
N GLY A 12 39.37 -52.80 18.90
CA GLY A 12 37.92 -52.95 18.70
C GLY A 12 37.22 -51.63 18.34
N VAL A 13 35.89 -51.68 18.21
CA VAL A 13 35.08 -50.50 17.83
C VAL A 13 34.96 -49.52 18.99
N PHE A 14 35.42 -48.29 18.78
CA PHE A 14 35.12 -47.17 19.65
C PHE A 14 33.77 -46.54 19.25
N ARG A 15 32.80 -46.54 20.18
CA ARG A 15 31.46 -45.94 19.97
C ARG A 15 31.26 -44.79 20.92
N VAL A 16 30.99 -43.60 20.37
CA VAL A 16 30.60 -42.40 21.14
C VAL A 16 29.18 -42.04 20.75
N LYS A 17 28.33 -41.79 21.74
CA LYS A 17 27.04 -41.12 21.58
C LYS A 17 27.18 -39.74 22.20
N SER A 18 27.02 -38.70 21.40
CA SER A 18 26.76 -37.38 21.96
C SER A 18 25.25 -37.20 22.07
N ASN A 19 24.75 -36.93 23.28
CA ASN A 19 23.35 -36.53 23.48
C ASN A 19 23.12 -35.04 23.17
N GLU A 20 24.20 -34.27 23.02
CA GLU A 20 24.15 -32.82 22.93
C GLU A 20 25.09 -32.36 21.82
N LYS A 21 24.51 -31.98 20.68
CA LYS A 21 25.21 -31.15 19.71
C LYS A 21 24.95 -29.71 20.13
N VAL A 22 25.93 -29.07 20.76
CA VAL A 22 25.92 -27.62 20.91
C VAL A 22 26.17 -27.05 19.51
N MET A 23 25.16 -26.42 18.92
CA MET A 23 25.34 -25.61 17.72
C MET A 23 25.74 -24.21 18.20
N GLU A 24 27.01 -23.83 18.00
CA GLU A 24 27.54 -22.55 18.49
C GLU A 24 27.14 -21.33 17.64
N GLY A 25 26.26 -21.52 16.65
CA GLY A 25 25.59 -20.43 15.96
C GLY A 25 25.41 -20.67 14.46
N GLY A 26 24.41 -19.99 13.91
CA GLY A 26 24.29 -19.73 12.47
C GLY A 26 24.55 -18.24 12.24
N GLU A 27 25.26 -17.90 11.16
CA GLU A 27 25.48 -16.52 10.76
C GLU A 27 24.16 -15.89 10.32
N TYR A 28 23.82 -14.73 10.88
CA TYR A 28 22.67 -13.95 10.45
C TYR A 28 23.00 -13.29 9.11
N VAL A 29 22.49 -13.87 8.03
CA VAL A 29 22.49 -13.24 6.71
C VAL A 29 21.32 -12.25 6.66
N GLY A 30 21.62 -10.97 6.82
CA GLY A 30 20.66 -9.90 6.62
C GLY A 30 20.18 -9.91 5.16
N TYR A 31 18.90 -10.20 4.94
CA TYR A 31 18.28 -10.08 3.63
C TYR A 31 17.48 -8.77 3.59
N GLU A 32 17.48 -8.13 2.42
CA GLU A 32 16.58 -6.99 2.21
C GLU A 32 15.14 -7.48 2.18
N VAL A 33 14.33 -6.98 3.12
CA VAL A 33 12.88 -7.19 3.10
C VAL A 33 12.30 -6.30 2.01
N VAL A 34 11.96 -6.88 0.85
CA VAL A 34 11.27 -6.18 -0.23
C VAL A 34 9.94 -5.66 0.30
N ARG A 35 9.76 -4.34 0.31
CA ARG A 35 8.48 -3.71 0.67
C ARG A 35 7.61 -3.64 -0.57
N LEU A 36 6.43 -4.26 -0.50
CA LEU A 36 5.40 -4.07 -1.51
C LEU A 36 5.08 -2.57 -1.64
N PRO A 37 4.84 -2.05 -2.85
CA PRO A 37 4.37 -0.68 -3.01
C PRO A 37 3.08 -0.51 -2.19
N LYS A 38 2.95 0.65 -1.53
CA LYS A 38 1.69 0.98 -0.86
C LYS A 38 0.63 1.14 -1.95
N LEU A 39 -0.24 0.15 -2.11
CA LEU A 39 -1.51 0.36 -2.77
C LEU A 39 -2.37 1.24 -1.86
N GLY A 40 -2.97 2.30 -2.41
CA GLY A 40 -4.05 3.01 -1.73
C GLY A 40 -3.83 4.48 -1.40
N ASP A 41 -3.40 5.26 -2.38
CA ASP A 41 -3.51 6.72 -2.34
C ASP A 41 -4.04 7.18 -3.71
N TYR A 42 -5.36 7.17 -3.87
CA TYR A 42 -6.05 7.61 -5.07
C TYR A 42 -6.44 9.07 -4.93
N TYR A 43 -6.01 9.88 -5.91
CA TYR A 43 -6.34 11.29 -6.02
C TYR A 43 -7.21 11.46 -7.25
N LEU A 44 -8.45 11.87 -7.06
CA LEU A 44 -9.43 12.03 -8.14
C LEU A 44 -9.96 13.45 -8.14
N HIS A 45 -10.10 14.02 -9.34
CA HIS A 45 -10.92 15.20 -9.56
C HIS A 45 -11.61 15.05 -10.91
N PHE A 46 -12.74 15.73 -11.07
CA PHE A 46 -13.44 15.81 -12.34
C PHE A 46 -13.19 17.16 -12.99
N VAL A 47 -13.31 17.21 -14.32
CA VAL A 47 -13.28 18.45 -15.10
C VAL A 47 -14.57 18.50 -15.91
N MET A 48 -15.35 19.54 -15.70
CA MET A 48 -16.68 19.70 -16.26
C MET A 48 -16.68 20.83 -17.28
N LYS A 49 -17.10 20.50 -18.50
CA LYS A 49 -17.11 21.42 -19.63
C LYS A 49 -18.42 21.31 -20.40
N ASP A 50 -18.77 22.38 -21.11
CA ASP A 50 -19.88 22.39 -22.07
C ASP A 50 -19.52 21.64 -23.37
N GLU A 51 -20.47 21.57 -24.30
CA GLU A 51 -20.28 20.93 -25.61
C GLU A 51 -19.22 21.61 -26.49
N ASN A 52 -18.81 22.84 -26.15
CA ASN A 52 -17.83 23.65 -26.87
C ASN A 52 -16.45 23.68 -26.17
N ASP A 53 -16.23 22.81 -25.17
CA ASP A 53 -15.00 22.74 -24.35
C ASP A 53 -14.77 23.95 -23.41
N HIS A 54 -15.80 24.77 -23.15
CA HIS A 54 -15.72 25.81 -22.13
C HIS A 54 -15.93 25.23 -20.72
N PRO A 55 -15.12 25.63 -19.72
CA PRO A 55 -15.29 25.16 -18.35
C PRO A 55 -16.63 25.61 -17.76
N LEU A 56 -17.29 24.72 -17.03
CA LEU A 56 -18.50 25.03 -16.27
C LEU A 56 -18.16 25.67 -14.91
N SER A 57 -17.38 26.75 -14.95
CA SER A 57 -16.89 27.45 -13.75
C SER A 57 -18.05 28.00 -12.89
N ASP A 58 -17.81 28.10 -11.58
CA ASP A 58 -18.76 28.63 -10.59
C ASP A 58 -20.11 27.87 -10.47
N LYS A 59 -20.23 26.70 -11.12
CA LYS A 59 -21.40 25.83 -10.97
C LYS A 59 -21.26 24.95 -9.73
N SER A 60 -22.34 24.83 -8.97
CA SER A 60 -22.41 23.92 -7.84
C SER A 60 -22.47 22.46 -8.32
N TYR A 61 -21.83 21.56 -7.57
CA TYR A 61 -21.87 20.13 -7.83
C TYR A 61 -22.18 19.31 -6.58
N ILE A 62 -22.69 18.11 -6.80
CA ILE A 62 -22.85 17.07 -5.79
C ILE A 62 -22.20 15.78 -6.29
N LEU A 63 -21.42 15.15 -5.43
CA LEU A 63 -20.73 13.90 -5.68
C LEU A 63 -21.27 12.82 -4.75
N TYR A 64 -21.58 11.66 -5.31
CA TYR A 64 -22.14 10.54 -4.56
C TYR A 64 -21.45 9.23 -4.95
N ASN A 65 -21.38 8.30 -3.99
CA ASN A 65 -20.79 6.98 -4.19
C ASN A 65 -21.80 6.01 -4.85
N ASN A 66 -21.35 4.78 -5.10
CA ASN A 66 -22.19 3.70 -5.64
C ASN A 66 -23.40 3.34 -4.78
N ASP A 67 -23.37 3.65 -3.48
CA ASP A 67 -24.48 3.42 -2.56
C ASP A 67 -25.51 4.57 -2.58
N GLY A 68 -25.23 5.62 -3.36
CA GLY A 68 -26.06 6.83 -3.43
C GLY A 68 -25.85 7.81 -2.28
N GLU A 69 -24.85 7.58 -1.44
CA GLU A 69 -24.50 8.50 -0.35
C GLU A 69 -23.73 9.70 -0.90
N VAL A 70 -24.10 10.89 -0.43
CA VAL A 70 -23.39 12.12 -0.77
C VAL A 70 -22.04 12.12 -0.06
N VAL A 71 -20.97 12.11 -0.85
CA VAL A 71 -19.59 12.14 -0.32
C VAL A 71 -19.00 13.54 -0.35
N GLU A 72 -19.43 14.38 -1.29
CA GLU A 72 -18.96 15.76 -1.40
C GLU A 72 -19.99 16.67 -2.08
N THR A 73 -19.96 17.94 -1.72
CA THR A 73 -20.63 19.04 -2.43
C THR A 73 -19.67 20.20 -2.53
N GLY A 74 -19.69 20.92 -3.64
CA GLY A 74 -18.77 22.04 -3.84
C GLY A 74 -19.18 22.94 -4.99
N ILE A 75 -18.27 23.85 -5.33
CA ILE A 75 -18.37 24.75 -6.48
C ILE A 75 -17.16 24.47 -7.37
N LEU A 76 -17.37 24.37 -8.68
CA LEU A 76 -16.28 24.17 -9.63
C LEU A 76 -15.39 25.41 -9.72
N ASP A 77 -14.09 25.20 -9.84
CA ASP A 77 -13.12 26.30 -9.99
C ASP A 77 -13.19 26.97 -11.37
N GLU A 78 -12.33 27.96 -11.60
CA GLU A 78 -12.25 28.71 -12.86
C GLU A 78 -11.97 27.81 -14.08
N GLU A 79 -11.36 26.64 -13.89
CA GLU A 79 -11.09 25.65 -14.94
C GLU A 79 -12.17 24.54 -15.02
N GLY A 80 -13.25 24.66 -14.24
CA GLY A 80 -14.33 23.68 -14.19
C GLY A 80 -13.97 22.41 -13.41
N LYS A 81 -12.98 22.48 -12.50
CA LYS A 81 -12.51 21.32 -11.72
C LYS A 81 -13.22 21.23 -10.37
N THR A 82 -13.44 19.99 -9.93
CA THR A 82 -13.83 19.71 -8.54
C THR A 82 -12.63 19.82 -7.61
N SER A 83 -12.88 19.87 -6.31
CA SER A 83 -11.83 19.60 -5.33
C SER A 83 -11.24 18.20 -5.51
N VAL A 84 -10.03 17.99 -5.01
CA VAL A 84 -9.37 16.68 -5.05
C VAL A 84 -9.96 15.78 -3.97
N LEU A 85 -10.58 14.68 -4.41
CA LEU A 85 -10.97 13.57 -3.57
C LEU A 85 -9.77 12.68 -3.28
N TYR A 86 -9.66 12.27 -2.02
CA TYR A 86 -8.64 11.34 -1.57
C TYR A 86 -9.28 10.06 -1.05
N ASP A 87 -8.87 8.93 -1.63
CA ASP A 87 -9.31 7.61 -1.21
C ASP A 87 -8.18 6.62 -1.07
N LYS A 88 -8.38 5.69 -0.14
CA LYS A 88 -7.43 4.60 0.10
C LYS A 88 -7.63 3.41 -0.83
N LEU A 89 -8.75 3.37 -1.56
CA LEU A 89 -9.15 2.29 -2.44
C LEU A 89 -9.74 2.88 -3.71
N GLU A 90 -9.64 2.13 -4.80
CA GLU A 90 -10.36 2.47 -6.03
C GLU A 90 -11.86 2.43 -5.75
N LYS A 91 -12.56 3.48 -6.17
CA LYS A 91 -14.00 3.66 -5.99
C LYS A 91 -14.59 4.33 -7.21
N GLU A 92 -15.85 4.01 -7.47
CA GLU A 92 -16.66 4.69 -8.47
C GLU A 92 -17.45 5.82 -7.79
N TYR A 93 -17.53 6.93 -8.51
CA TYR A 93 -18.22 8.13 -8.10
C TYR A 93 -19.07 8.65 -9.24
N TYR A 94 -20.20 9.21 -8.88
CA TYR A 94 -21.09 9.91 -9.79
C TYR A 94 -21.19 11.37 -9.36
N ILE A 95 -21.34 12.24 -10.34
CA ILE A 95 -21.35 13.68 -10.14
C ILE A 95 -22.49 14.29 -10.93
N HIS A 96 -23.23 15.17 -10.28
CA HIS A 96 -24.25 16.00 -10.91
C HIS A 96 -23.91 17.48 -10.76
N ILE A 97 -24.09 18.23 -11.83
CA ILE A 97 -24.05 19.69 -11.82
C ILE A 97 -25.43 20.21 -11.44
N LEU A 98 -25.47 21.07 -10.45
CA LEU A 98 -26.68 21.72 -9.98
C LEU A 98 -26.80 23.04 -10.73
N ASP A 99 -27.62 23.05 -11.79
CA ASP A 99 -28.02 24.30 -12.43
C ASP A 99 -29.28 24.84 -11.77
N VAL A 100 -29.19 26.01 -11.16
CA VAL A 100 -30.37 26.73 -10.71
C VAL A 100 -30.90 27.47 -11.94
N ASN A 101 -31.75 26.79 -12.71
CA ASN A 101 -32.57 27.45 -13.71
C ASN A 101 -33.42 28.52 -12.99
N ASN A 102 -33.07 29.79 -13.17
CA ASN A 102 -33.92 30.94 -12.85
C ASN A 102 -34.78 31.30 -14.05
#